data_AF-A0A392VBU7-F1
#
_entry.id   AF-A0A392VBU7-F1
#
_cell.length_a   1.000
_cell.length_b   1.000
_cell.length_c   1.000
_cell.angle_alpha   90.00
_cell.angle_beta   90.00
_cell.angle_gamma   90.00
#
_symmetry.space_group_name_H-M   'P 1'
#
loop_
_entity.id
_entity.type
_entity.pdbx_description
1 polymer ?
#
loop_
_entity_poly.entity_id
_entity_poly.type
_entity_poly.pdbx_seq_one_letter_code
_entity_poly.pdbx_strand_id
1 'polypeptide(L)' 'LPWTLSIDGSSNLKGSGAGVVLEGPDGVLMEQSLRFAFKASNNQAEYEALLAGMKLAKEMEVQELKAQSDSQL' A
#
# COMPACT_ATOMS: atom_id res chain seq x y z
N LEU A 1 -10.31 8.53 -14.70
CA LEU A 1 -10.21 7.13 -14.20
C LEU A 1 -10.39 7.16 -12.68
N PRO A 2 -11.01 6.15 -12.05
CA PRO A 2 -11.09 6.10 -10.59
C PRO A 2 -9.70 5.94 -9.98
N TRP A 3 -9.52 6.36 -8.72
CA TRP A 3 -8.27 6.15 -8.01
C TRP A 3 -8.05 4.65 -7.76
N THR A 4 -6.84 4.17 -8.02
CA THR A 4 -6.43 2.78 -7.78
C THR A 4 -5.29 2.76 -6.78
N LEU A 5 -5.43 1.93 -5.75
CA LEU A 5 -4.39 1.66 -4.76
C LEU A 5 -3.88 0.24 -4.99
N SER A 6 -2.62 0.11 -5.36
CA SER A 6 -1.92 -1.17 -5.41
C SER A 6 -0.97 -1.30 -4.22
N ILE A 7 -0.97 -2.45 -3.58
CA ILE A 7 -0.13 -2.73 -2.42
C ILE A 7 0.62 -4.05 -2.59
N ASP A 8 1.79 -4.11 -1.97
CA ASP A 8 2.61 -5.33 -1.83
C ASP A 8 3.32 -5.29 -0.47
N GLY A 9 3.45 -6.42 0.19
CA GLY A 9 3.99 -6.59 1.52
C GLY A 9 4.94 -7.76 1.58
N SER A 10 6.17 -7.51 2.03
CA SER A 10 7.20 -8.55 2.09
C SER A 10 7.89 -8.60 3.45
N SER A 11 8.21 -9.82 3.89
CA SER A 11 8.98 -10.08 5.09
C SER A 11 10.00 -11.20 4.88
N ASN A 12 11.16 -11.03 5.49
CA ASN A 12 12.20 -12.05 5.57
C ASN A 12 13.00 -11.93 6.88
N LEU A 13 14.04 -12.76 7.02
CA LEU A 13 14.88 -12.78 8.23
C LEU A 13 15.59 -11.44 8.53
N LYS A 14 15.82 -10.60 7.52
CA LYS A 14 16.48 -9.29 7.65
C LYS A 14 15.49 -8.16 8.00
N GLY A 15 14.19 -8.38 7.88
CA GLY A 15 13.15 -7.41 8.20
C GLY A 15 11.94 -7.52 7.27
N SER A 16 11.05 -6.55 7.42
CA SER A 16 9.80 -6.46 6.66
C SER A 16 9.56 -5.05 6.13
N GLY A 17 8.75 -4.95 5.10
CA GLY A 17 8.38 -3.69 4.48
C GLY A 17 7.21 -3.86 3.52
N ALA A 18 6.80 -2.75 2.92
CA ALA A 18 5.67 -2.69 2.03
C ALA A 18 5.90 -1.70 0.89
N GLY A 19 5.32 -2.00 -0.26
CA GLY A 19 5.15 -1.09 -1.38
C GLY A 19 3.69 -0.61 -1.45
N VAL A 20 3.51 0.65 -1.80
CA VAL A 20 2.22 1.29 -2.00
C VAL A 20 2.29 2.13 -3.26
N VAL A 21 1.33 1.97 -4.15
CA VAL A 21 1.17 2.77 -5.36
C VAL A 21 -0.25 3.32 -5.41
N LEU A 22 -0.38 4.63 -5.49
CA LEU A 22 -1.65 5.33 -5.64
C LEU A 22 -1.69 6.02 -7.01
N GLU A 23 -2.58 5.54 -7.87
CA GLU A 23 -2.81 6.04 -9.22
C GLU A 23 -4.12 6.81 -9.27
N GLY A 24 -4.09 8.04 -9.77
CA GLY A 24 -5.26 8.90 -9.88
C GLY A 24 -5.67 9.18 -11.33
N PRO A 25 -6.80 9.87 -11.53
CA PRO A 25 -7.11 10.49 -12.82
C PRO A 25 -5.98 11.42 -13.26
N ASP A 26 -5.89 11.67 -14.56
CA ASP A 26 -4.95 12.63 -15.16
C ASP A 26 -3.45 12.27 -14.99
N GLY A 27 -3.16 10.99 -14.73
CA GLY A 27 -1.79 10.47 -14.69
C GLY A 27 -1.07 10.73 -13.37
N VAL A 28 -1.79 11.07 -12.31
CA VAL A 28 -1.21 11.14 -10.96
C VAL A 28 -0.71 9.76 -10.55
N LEU A 29 0.56 9.67 -10.16
CA LEU A 29 1.19 8.45 -9.67
C LEU A 29 2.00 8.79 -8.42
N MET A 30 1.69 8.14 -7.31
CA MET A 30 2.44 8.27 -6.05
C MET A 30 2.89 6.89 -5.60
N GLU A 31 4.20 6.72 -5.44
CA GLU A 31 4.80 5.47 -4.99
C GLU A 31 5.47 5.68 -3.63
N GLN A 32 5.22 4.78 -2.68
CA GLN A 32 5.88 4.76 -1.39
C GLN A 32 6.42 3.37 -1.07
N SER A 33 7.62 3.35 -0.49
CA SER A 33 8.20 2.15 0.09
C SER A 33 8.38 2.35 1.59
N LEU A 34 7.82 1.44 2.37
CA LEU A 34 7.84 1.46 3.81
C LEU A 34 8.78 0.37 4.29
N ARG A 35 9.68 0.71 5.21
CA ARG A 35 10.45 -0.26 5.96
C ARG A 35 9.92 -0.28 7.39
N PHE A 36 9.47 -1.43 7.85
CA PHE A 36 8.94 -1.55 9.20
C PHE A 36 10.09 -1.66 10.21
N ALA A 37 9.96 -0.92 11.31
CA ALA A 37 10.88 -0.99 12.44
C ALA A 37 10.61 -2.21 13.34
N PHE A 38 9.58 -2.98 13.03
CA PHE A 38 9.17 -4.20 13.70
C PHE A 38 9.21 -5.38 12.72
N LYS A 39 9.25 -6.60 13.26
CA LYS A 39 9.08 -7.82 12.46
C LYS A 39 7.60 -8.02 12.17
N ALA A 40 7.26 -8.22 10.91
CA ALA A 40 5.92 -8.61 10.45
C ALA A 40 6.00 -9.96 9.71
N SER A 41 4.91 -10.71 9.63
CA SER A 41 4.74 -11.71 8.56
C SER A 41 4.46 -11.03 7.22
N ASN A 42 4.49 -11.76 6.09
CA ASN A 42 4.09 -11.19 4.79
C ASN A 42 2.67 -10.62 4.86
N ASN A 43 1.73 -11.37 5.44
CA ASN A 43 0.33 -10.94 5.58
C ASN A 43 0.19 -9.67 6.43
N GLN A 44 0.97 -9.56 7.51
CA GLN A 44 1.00 -8.35 8.31
C GLN A 44 1.61 -7.18 7.53
N ALA A 45 2.66 -7.43 6.74
CA ALA A 45 3.27 -6.42 5.91
C ALA A 45 2.30 -5.88 4.84
N GLU A 46 1.52 -6.76 4.20
CA GLU A 46 0.43 -6.41 3.27
C GLU A 46 -0.66 -5.58 3.97
N TYR A 47 -1.07 -5.99 5.18
CA TYR A 47 -2.09 -5.24 5.94
C TYR A 47 -1.62 -3.83 6.29
N GLU A 48 -0.36 -3.69 6.69
CA GLU A 48 0.25 -2.39 6.97
C GLU A 48 0.40 -1.55 5.69
N ALA A 49 0.68 -2.19 4.55
CA ALA A 49 0.68 -1.55 3.23
C ALA A 49 -0.70 -0.95 2.90
N LEU A 50 -1.77 -1.73 3.11
CA LEU A 50 -3.16 -1.28 2.90
C LEU A 50 -3.50 -0.09 3.79
N LEU A 51 -3.15 -0.15 5.08
CA LEU A 51 -3.42 0.94 6.03
C LEU A 51 -2.68 2.22 5.64
N ALA A 52 -1.40 2.12 5.27
CA ALA A 52 -0.63 3.27 4.81
C ALA A 52 -1.18 3.85 3.51
N GLY A 53 -1.55 3.00 2.55
CA GLY A 53 -2.16 3.41 1.29
C GLY A 53 -3.51 4.11 1.46
N MET A 54 -4.38 3.60 2.33
CA MET A 54 -5.64 4.27 2.66
C MET A 54 -5.43 5.62 3.37
N LYS A 55 -4.41 5.71 4.21
CA LYS A 55 -4.04 6.99 4.85
C LYS A 55 -3.58 8.01 3.81
N LEU A 56 -2.74 7.61 2.87
CA LEU A 56 -2.30 8.46 1.75
C LEU A 56 -3.49 8.90 0.89
N ALA A 57 -4.38 7.98 0.53
CA ALA A 57 -5.59 8.32 -0.24
C ALA A 57 -6.48 9.32 0.50
N LYS A 58 -6.61 9.19 1.83
CA LYS A 58 -7.35 10.13 2.67
C LYS A 58 -6.68 11.52 2.71
N GLU A 59 -5.36 11.59 2.80
CA GLU A 59 -4.59 12.84 2.75
C GLU A 59 -4.74 13.55 1.39
N MET A 60 -5.01 12.78 0.34
CA MET A 60 -5.31 13.26 -1.03
C MET A 60 -6.80 13.50 -1.28
N GLU A 61 -7.63 13.46 -0.23
CA GLU A 61 -9.08 13.69 -0.28
C GLU A 61 -9.83 12.77 -1.27
N VAL A 62 -9.26 11.59 -1.54
CA VAL A 62 -9.85 10.58 -2.42
C VAL A 62 -11.15 10.04 -1.80
N GLN A 63 -12.26 10.20 -2.52
CA GLN A 63 -13.59 9.77 -2.07
C GLN A 63 -13.87 8.29 -2.35
N GLU A 64 -13.37 7.78 -3.48
CA GLU A 64 -13.56 6.41 -3.93
C GLU A 64 -12.24 5.81 -4.37
N LEU A 65 -11.91 4.65 -3.81
CA LEU A 65 -10.65 3.96 -4.04
C LEU A 65 -10.89 2.49 -4.39
N LYS A 66 -10.25 2.02 -5.46
CA LYS A 66 -10.16 0.61 -5.77
C LYS A 66 -8.82 0.05 -5.26
N ALA A 67 -8.86 -0.78 -4.22
CA ALA A 67 -7.67 -1.45 -3.71
C ALA A 67 -7.37 -2.75 -4.48
N GLN A 68 -6.10 -3.03 -4.72
CA GLN A 68 -5.57 -4.22 -5.38
C GLN A 68 -4.35 -4.72 -4.61
N SER A 69 -4.29 -6.03 -4.36
CA SER A 69 -3.17 -6.73 -3.75
C SER A 69 -3.04 -8.09 -4.43
N ASP A 70 -1.84 -8.67 -4.45
CA ASP A 70 -1.61 -10.04 -4.90
C ASP A 70 -1.93 -11.09 -3.81
N SER A 71 -2.09 -10.62 -2.58
CA SER A 71 -2.47 -11.40 -1.42
C SER A 71 -3.94 -11.87 -1.53
N GLN A 72 -4.13 -13.18 -1.40
CA GLN A 72 -5.45 -13.83 -1.30
C GLN A 72 -5.90 -14.04 0.16
N LEU A 73 -5.09 -13.57 1.10
CA LEU A 73 -5.16 -13.87 2.54
C LEU A 73 -6.34 -13.21 3.24
#